data_AF-A0A553WJC7-F1
#
_entry.id   AF-A0A553WJC7-F1
#
_cell.length_a   1.000
_cell.length_b   1.000
_cell.length_c   1.000
_cell.angle_alpha   90.00
_cell.angle_beta   90.00
_cell.angle_gamma   90.00
#
_symmetry.space_group_name_H-M   'P 1'
#
loop_
_entity.id
_entity.type
_entity.pdbx_description
1 polymer ?
#
loop_
_entity_poly.entity_id
_entity_poly.type
_entity_poly.pdbx_seq_one_letter_code
_entity_poly.pdbx_strand_id
1 'polypeptide(L)'
;MSKSVDFSAGQMAEIKTSLTDGRPVLLRPIRPSDLDLIREGIIEMSDHARYLRFFSTFKEPPESVVQRLGSVDGHLHIGWGARLLDGKECPAIGAVHAIRENAESPDAELAIAVLDEYQGYGLARMLIAAVLSHCSQAGIKSLEIHVLPENKPAKTLMLSLGAQRTPALDSVHHYRMDVEDALRLLKKPTQPQGVADVLAAFDMKLVA
;
A
#
# COMPACT_ATOMS: atom_id res chain seq x y z
N MET A 1 19.48 -11.66 19.90
CA MET A 1 19.72 -10.19 19.94
C MET A 1 19.04 -9.60 18.73
N SER A 2 17.83 -9.06 18.92
CA SER A 2 17.04 -8.44 17.86
C SER A 2 17.73 -7.15 17.43
N LYS A 3 18.17 -7.07 16.17
CA LYS A 3 18.56 -5.79 15.59
C LYS A 3 17.27 -5.01 15.35
N SER A 4 16.87 -4.19 16.32
CA SER A 4 15.87 -3.15 16.10
C SER A 4 16.45 -2.18 15.07
N VAL A 5 15.94 -2.23 13.85
CA VAL A 5 16.22 -1.23 12.82
C VAL A 5 15.59 0.07 13.30
N ASP A 6 16.42 1.11 13.43
CA ASP A 6 15.97 2.45 13.81
C ASP A 6 15.31 3.10 12.58
N PHE A 7 14.00 3.31 12.63
CA PHE A 7 13.20 3.95 11.59
C PHE A 7 13.02 5.47 11.82
N SER A 8 13.81 6.06 12.73
CA SER A 8 13.78 7.50 12.96
C SER A 8 13.98 8.28 11.66
N ALA A 9 13.12 9.28 11.51
CA ALA A 9 12.88 10.10 10.33
C ALA A 9 14.12 10.34 9.42
N GLY A 10 14.08 9.83 8.19
CA GLY A 10 14.88 10.43 7.10
C GLY A 10 15.27 9.55 5.92
N GLN A 11 15.33 8.23 6.04
CA GLN A 11 16.00 7.42 4.98
C GLN A 11 15.37 6.06 4.69
N MET A 12 14.04 5.97 4.53
CA MET A 12 13.51 4.93 3.62
C MET A 12 13.58 5.46 2.19
N ALA A 13 14.16 4.66 1.29
CA ALA A 13 14.62 5.14 -0.01
C ALA A 13 13.43 5.41 -0.92
N GLU A 14 13.51 6.53 -1.62
CA GLU A 14 12.70 6.79 -2.79
C GLU A 14 13.02 5.76 -3.88
N ILE A 15 12.01 5.01 -4.31
CA ILE A 15 12.13 3.96 -5.34
C ILE A 15 11.58 4.53 -6.63
N LYS A 16 12.47 4.82 -7.59
CA LYS A 16 12.09 5.23 -8.94
C LYS A 16 11.97 3.99 -9.82
N THR A 17 10.82 3.84 -10.49
CA THR A 17 10.54 2.75 -11.43
C THR A 17 9.53 3.24 -12.47
N SER A 18 8.91 2.34 -13.22
CA SER A 18 7.89 2.64 -14.21
C SER A 18 6.68 1.72 -14.09
N LEU A 19 5.52 2.26 -14.46
CA LEU A 19 4.32 1.48 -14.76
C LEU A 19 4.57 0.56 -15.97
N THR A 20 3.71 -0.44 -16.17
CA THR A 20 3.84 -1.37 -17.30
C THR A 20 3.65 -0.71 -18.67
N ASP A 21 3.06 0.49 -18.73
CA ASP A 21 2.95 1.31 -19.93
C ASP A 21 4.14 2.28 -20.13
N GLY A 22 5.14 2.22 -19.22
CA GLY A 22 6.38 2.99 -19.30
C GLY A 22 6.39 4.30 -18.51
N ARG A 23 5.24 4.80 -18.03
CA ARG A 23 5.18 6.06 -17.27
C ARG A 23 6.03 5.98 -16.00
N PRO A 24 6.92 6.96 -15.74
CA PRO A 24 7.82 6.92 -14.59
C PRO A 24 7.08 7.25 -13.30
N VAL A 25 7.37 6.49 -12.24
CA VAL A 25 6.76 6.65 -10.92
C VAL A 25 7.80 6.63 -9.82
N LEU A 26 7.46 7.29 -8.71
CA LEU A 26 8.22 7.29 -7.48
C LEU A 26 7.40 6.71 -6.34
N LEU A 27 7.90 5.64 -5.72
CA LEU A 27 7.32 5.08 -4.49
C LEU A 27 8.18 5.49 -3.29
N ARG A 28 7.53 5.92 -2.21
CA ARG A 28 8.20 6.20 -0.92
C ARG A 28 7.21 6.07 0.25
N PRO A 29 7.70 5.95 1.49
CA PRO A 29 6.82 6.08 2.63
C PRO A 29 6.12 7.44 2.66
N ILE A 30 4.89 7.42 3.12
CA ILE A 30 4.10 8.63 3.38
C ILE A 30 4.70 9.34 4.59
N ARG A 31 4.75 10.67 4.51
CA ARG A 31 5.29 11.57 5.53
C ARG A 31 4.15 12.42 6.10
N PRO A 32 4.27 12.91 7.35
CA PRO A 32 3.30 13.85 7.91
C PRO A 32 3.10 15.13 7.08
N SER A 33 4.08 15.50 6.24
CA SER A 33 3.98 16.64 5.32
C SER A 33 3.13 16.36 4.08
N ASP A 34 2.64 15.14 3.85
CA ASP A 34 1.93 14.74 2.64
C ASP A 34 0.41 14.94 2.72
N LEU A 35 -0.11 15.65 3.73
CA LEU A 35 -1.56 15.80 3.93
C LEU A 35 -2.26 16.38 2.70
N ASP A 36 -1.66 17.35 2.03
CA ASP A 36 -2.22 17.95 0.82
C ASP A 36 -2.23 16.95 -0.35
N LEU A 37 -1.15 16.19 -0.54
CA LEU A 37 -1.08 15.12 -1.54
C LEU A 37 -2.11 14.01 -1.28
N ILE A 38 -2.34 13.66 -0.01
CA ILE A 38 -3.38 12.69 0.37
C ILE A 38 -4.76 13.25 0.04
N ARG A 39 -5.01 14.51 0.39
CA ARG A 39 -6.30 15.17 0.14
C ARG A 39 -6.60 15.24 -1.35
N GLU A 40 -5.66 15.74 -2.14
CA GLU A 40 -5.74 15.81 -3.61
C GLU A 40 -5.96 14.42 -4.20
N GLY A 41 -5.17 13.42 -3.79
CA GLY A 41 -5.32 12.05 -4.26
C GLY A 41 -6.70 11.46 -3.99
N ILE A 42 -7.34 11.77 -2.86
CA ILE A 42 -8.71 11.31 -2.56
C ILE A 42 -9.76 12.07 -3.39
N ILE A 43 -9.56 13.36 -3.65
CA ILE A 43 -10.45 14.18 -4.48
C ILE A 43 -10.44 13.69 -5.94
N GLU A 44 -9.27 13.32 -6.46
CA GLU A 44 -9.09 12.83 -7.83
C GLU A 44 -9.64 11.41 -8.07
N MET A 45 -9.92 10.64 -7.01
CA MET A 45 -10.58 9.34 -7.14
C MET A 45 -11.98 9.49 -7.73
N SER A 46 -12.43 8.51 -8.53
CA SER A 46 -13.85 8.45 -8.90
C SER A 46 -14.73 8.23 -7.65
N ASP A 47 -16.00 8.66 -7.71
CA ASP A 47 -16.99 8.40 -6.63
C ASP A 47 -17.07 6.90 -6.31
N HIS A 48 -16.99 6.06 -7.34
CA HIS A 48 -16.99 4.61 -7.19
C HIS A 48 -15.72 4.12 -6.48
N ALA A 49 -14.53 4.56 -6.90
CA ALA A 49 -13.28 4.19 -6.25
C ALA A 49 -13.23 4.64 -4.78
N ARG A 50 -13.72 5.85 -4.47
CA ARG A 50 -13.83 6.35 -3.08
C ARG A 50 -14.74 5.44 -2.25
N TYR A 51 -15.93 5.13 -2.77
CA TYR A 51 -16.86 4.23 -2.09
C TYR A 51 -16.24 2.86 -1.83
N LEU A 52 -15.56 2.27 -2.82
CA LEU A 52 -14.89 0.98 -2.67
C LEU A 52 -13.76 0.98 -1.64
N ARG A 53 -13.11 2.13 -1.42
CA ARG A 53 -11.98 2.28 -0.50
C ARG A 53 -12.39 2.64 0.93
N PHE A 54 -13.39 3.49 1.08
CA PHE A 54 -13.76 4.10 2.36
C PHE A 54 -15.13 3.65 2.87
N PHE A 55 -15.85 2.83 2.10
CA PHE A 55 -17.23 2.40 2.37
C PHE A 55 -18.16 3.59 2.66
N SER A 56 -17.88 4.74 2.02
CA SER A 56 -18.53 6.03 2.23
C SER A 56 -18.53 6.85 0.95
N THR A 57 -19.49 7.77 0.82
CA THR A 57 -19.75 8.56 -0.39
C THR A 57 -19.49 10.06 -0.19
N PHE A 58 -18.42 10.41 0.52
CA PHE A 58 -18.01 11.81 0.66
C PHE A 58 -17.38 12.35 -0.63
N LYS A 59 -17.64 13.62 -0.95
CA LYS A 59 -17.01 14.32 -2.09
C LYS A 59 -15.62 14.84 -1.74
N GLU A 60 -15.47 15.38 -0.54
CA GLU A 60 -14.20 15.81 0.02
C GLU A 60 -13.86 14.96 1.25
N PRO A 61 -12.60 14.52 1.42
CA PRO A 61 -12.22 13.71 2.57
C PRO A 61 -12.35 14.53 3.86
N PRO A 62 -13.00 13.98 4.91
CA PRO A 62 -12.95 14.59 6.23
C PRO A 62 -11.50 14.77 6.69
N GLU A 63 -11.20 15.88 7.35
CA GLU A 63 -9.84 16.17 7.81
C GLU A 63 -9.30 15.08 8.74
N SER A 64 -10.16 14.43 9.53
CA SER A 64 -9.78 13.28 10.36
C SER A 64 -9.29 12.08 9.55
N VAL A 65 -9.81 11.86 8.35
CA VAL A 65 -9.34 10.80 7.43
C VAL A 65 -7.97 11.17 6.89
N VAL A 66 -7.78 12.41 6.44
CA VAL A 66 -6.50 12.89 5.90
C VAL A 66 -5.41 12.80 6.97
N GLN A 67 -5.68 13.29 8.18
CA GLN A 67 -4.75 13.23 9.31
C GLN A 67 -4.44 11.79 9.70
N ARG A 68 -5.44 10.90 9.76
CA ARG A 68 -5.22 9.48 10.06
C ARG A 68 -4.31 8.85 9.01
N LEU A 69 -4.54 9.09 7.72
CA LEU A 69 -3.72 8.53 6.64
C LEU A 69 -2.30 9.11 6.62
N GLY A 70 -2.10 10.36 7.04
CA GLY A 70 -0.79 10.99 7.16
C GLY A 70 -0.01 10.63 8.44
N SER A 71 -0.65 10.00 9.43
CA SER A 71 -0.05 9.65 10.73
C SER A 71 0.81 8.37 10.68
N VAL A 72 1.64 8.24 9.64
CA VAL A 72 2.52 7.10 9.41
C VAL A 72 3.75 7.20 10.31
N ASP A 73 3.91 6.25 11.22
CA ASP A 73 5.02 6.17 12.18
C ASP A 73 6.04 5.06 11.83
N GLY A 74 5.78 4.26 10.78
CA GLY A 74 6.63 3.15 10.36
C GLY A 74 6.55 1.91 11.25
N HIS A 75 5.71 1.94 12.28
CA HIS A 75 5.57 0.89 13.26
C HIS A 75 4.11 0.46 13.43
N LEU A 76 3.27 1.28 14.07
CA LEU A 76 1.83 1.02 14.20
C LEU A 76 1.09 1.27 12.87
N HIS A 77 1.56 2.27 12.12
CA HIS A 77 1.01 2.65 10.85
C HIS A 77 2.13 2.74 9.82
N ILE A 78 2.14 1.77 8.92
CA ILE A 78 3.03 1.75 7.76
C ILE A 78 2.23 2.24 6.56
N GLY A 79 2.72 3.27 5.87
CA GLY A 79 2.07 3.81 4.67
C GLY A 79 3.08 4.10 3.57
N TRP A 80 2.73 3.72 2.35
CA TRP A 80 3.51 3.98 1.14
C TRP A 80 2.64 4.68 0.10
N GLY A 81 3.19 5.70 -0.54
CA GLY A 81 2.55 6.46 -1.61
C GLY A 81 3.34 6.33 -2.90
N ALA A 82 2.63 6.44 -4.03
CA ALA A 82 3.20 6.54 -5.36
C ALA A 82 2.89 7.89 -5.97
N ARG A 83 3.88 8.49 -6.62
CA ARG A 83 3.75 9.72 -7.40
C ARG A 83 4.09 9.47 -8.85
N LEU A 84 3.36 10.10 -9.76
CA LEU A 84 3.77 10.15 -11.17
C LEU A 84 4.95 11.12 -11.30
N LEU A 85 5.97 10.77 -12.06
CA LEU A 85 7.12 11.66 -12.34
C LEU A 85 7.06 12.31 -13.73
N ASP A 86 5.90 12.25 -14.36
CA ASP A 86 5.61 12.89 -15.63
C ASP A 86 5.03 14.29 -15.37
N GLY A 87 5.68 15.33 -15.89
CA GLY A 87 5.27 16.72 -15.68
C GLY A 87 5.80 17.38 -14.39
N LYS A 88 5.30 18.60 -14.11
CA LYS A 88 5.81 19.48 -13.03
C LYS A 88 5.21 19.22 -11.65
N GLU A 89 3.96 18.75 -11.60
CA GLU A 89 3.19 18.67 -10.35
C GLU A 89 3.45 17.36 -9.59
N CYS A 90 3.89 16.31 -10.28
CA CYS A 90 4.16 14.99 -9.73
C CYS A 90 3.03 14.50 -8.79
N PRO A 91 1.80 14.34 -9.29
CA PRO A 91 0.63 14.07 -8.44
C PRO A 91 0.74 12.72 -7.73
N ALA A 92 0.03 12.58 -6.60
CA ALA A 92 -0.17 11.29 -5.94
C ALA A 92 -1.15 10.43 -6.75
N ILE A 93 -0.74 9.23 -7.11
CA ILE A 93 -1.51 8.33 -8.00
C ILE A 93 -1.97 7.04 -7.31
N GLY A 94 -1.51 6.80 -6.09
CA GLY A 94 -1.95 5.69 -5.27
C GLY A 94 -1.27 5.66 -3.90
N ALA A 95 -1.91 5.00 -2.95
CA ALA A 95 -1.40 4.83 -1.60
C ALA A 95 -1.84 3.48 -1.03
N VAL A 96 -1.01 2.91 -0.16
CA VAL A 96 -1.31 1.70 0.60
C VAL A 96 -0.92 1.90 2.06
N HIS A 97 -1.72 1.37 2.95
CA HIS A 97 -1.48 1.42 4.39
C HIS A 97 -1.66 0.04 5.01
N ALA A 98 -0.79 -0.28 5.96
CA ALA A 98 -0.95 -1.37 6.92
C ALA A 98 -1.03 -0.76 8.33
N ILE A 99 -2.11 -1.00 9.07
CA ILE A 99 -2.35 -0.42 10.40
C ILE A 99 -2.55 -1.56 11.39
N ARG A 100 -1.66 -1.70 12.37
CA ARG A 100 -1.80 -2.68 13.47
C ARG A 100 -2.45 -2.04 14.68
N GLU A 101 -3.18 -2.84 15.46
CA GLU A 101 -3.88 -2.38 16.66
C GLU A 101 -2.92 -1.88 17.75
N ASN A 102 -1.80 -2.58 17.94
CA ASN A 102 -0.80 -2.26 18.95
C ASN A 102 0.58 -2.82 18.57
N ALA A 103 1.61 -2.47 19.34
CA ALA A 103 3.00 -2.79 19.01
C ALA A 103 3.36 -4.28 19.04
N GLU A 104 2.59 -5.09 19.77
CA GLU A 104 2.80 -6.53 19.90
C GLU A 104 1.95 -7.35 18.92
N SER A 105 1.00 -6.70 18.24
CA SER A 105 0.13 -7.38 17.27
C SER A 105 0.96 -7.90 16.08
N PRO A 106 0.88 -9.21 15.77
CA PRO A 106 1.48 -9.77 14.56
C PRO A 106 0.67 -9.47 13.30
N ASP A 107 -0.53 -8.90 13.45
CA ASP A 107 -1.50 -8.69 12.39
C ASP A 107 -1.78 -7.18 12.20
N ALA A 108 -2.00 -6.78 10.94
CA ALA A 108 -2.34 -5.40 10.57
C ALA A 108 -3.42 -5.35 9.48
N GLU A 109 -4.26 -4.30 9.46
CA GLU A 109 -5.25 -4.08 8.41
C GLU A 109 -4.60 -3.42 7.18
N LEU A 110 -4.72 -4.04 6.01
CA LEU A 110 -4.24 -3.53 4.74
C LEU A 110 -5.38 -2.82 3.98
N ALA A 111 -5.11 -1.58 3.55
CA ALA A 111 -6.01 -0.86 2.66
C ALA A 111 -5.23 -0.11 1.57
N ILE A 112 -5.70 -0.21 0.32
CA ILE A 112 -5.02 0.32 -0.87
C ILE A 112 -5.99 1.10 -1.77
N ALA A 113 -5.52 2.21 -2.30
CA ALA A 113 -6.19 2.99 -3.33
C ALA A 113 -5.22 3.29 -4.49
N VAL A 114 -5.72 3.21 -5.72
CA VAL A 114 -5.01 3.61 -6.94
C VAL A 114 -6.02 4.37 -7.78
N LEU A 115 -5.62 5.57 -8.24
CA LEU A 115 -6.45 6.38 -9.13
C LEU A 115 -6.83 5.58 -10.39
N ASP A 116 -8.08 5.73 -10.83
CA ASP A 116 -8.70 4.91 -11.89
C ASP A 116 -7.83 4.83 -13.17
N GLU A 117 -7.21 5.95 -13.58
CA GLU A 117 -6.33 6.04 -14.75
C GLU A 117 -5.05 5.18 -14.66
N TYR A 118 -4.62 4.84 -13.44
CA TYR A 118 -3.36 4.11 -13.18
C TYR A 118 -3.61 2.66 -12.72
N GLN A 119 -4.87 2.22 -12.73
CA GLN A 119 -5.23 0.83 -12.49
C GLN A 119 -4.84 -0.04 -13.70
N GLY A 120 -4.60 -1.33 -13.47
CA GLY A 120 -4.19 -2.27 -14.53
C GLY A 120 -2.71 -2.17 -14.93
N TYR A 121 -1.99 -1.11 -14.55
CA TYR A 121 -0.58 -0.92 -14.92
C TYR A 121 0.44 -1.38 -13.86
N GLY A 122 0.05 -2.33 -13.01
CA GLY A 122 0.93 -2.94 -12.00
C GLY A 122 1.15 -2.13 -10.73
N LEU A 123 0.66 -0.89 -10.63
CA LEU A 123 0.92 -0.01 -9.49
C LEU A 123 0.51 -0.58 -8.14
N ALA A 124 -0.67 -1.21 -8.06
CA ALA A 124 -1.14 -1.80 -6.82
C ALA A 124 -0.19 -2.90 -6.29
N ARG A 125 0.41 -3.70 -7.19
CA ARG A 125 1.39 -4.73 -6.81
C ARG A 125 2.69 -4.11 -6.31
N MET A 126 3.15 -3.02 -6.91
CA MET A 126 4.35 -2.30 -6.46
C MET A 126 4.16 -1.71 -5.06
N LEU A 127 3.01 -1.06 -4.82
CA LEU A 127 2.64 -0.54 -3.50
C LEU A 127 2.55 -1.68 -2.47
N ILE A 128 1.87 -2.79 -2.80
CA ILE A 128 1.77 -3.94 -1.89
C ILE A 128 3.15 -4.57 -1.62
N ALA A 129 4.04 -4.66 -2.62
CA ALA A 129 5.40 -5.13 -2.40
C ALA A 129 6.17 -4.26 -1.40
N ALA A 130 6.02 -2.93 -1.49
CA ALA A 130 6.65 -2.00 -0.57
C ALA A 130 6.10 -2.11 0.85
N VAL A 131 4.76 -2.17 1.00
CA VAL A 131 4.14 -2.30 2.33
C VAL A 131 4.47 -3.65 2.97
N LEU A 132 4.43 -4.75 2.21
CA LEU A 132 4.75 -6.09 2.72
C LEU A 132 6.21 -6.19 3.16
N SER A 133 7.13 -5.62 2.38
CA SER A 133 8.55 -5.62 2.73
C SER A 133 8.82 -4.83 4.02
N HIS A 134 8.14 -3.68 4.19
CA HIS A 134 8.20 -2.92 5.44
C HIS A 134 7.54 -3.67 6.60
N CYS A 135 6.35 -4.25 6.40
CA CYS A 135 5.67 -5.09 7.40
C CYS A 135 6.55 -6.25 7.89
N SER A 136 7.24 -6.93 6.98
CA SER A 136 8.17 -8.02 7.31
C SER A 136 9.31 -7.54 8.22
N GLN A 137 9.90 -6.38 7.94
CA GLN A 137 10.94 -5.77 8.79
C GLN A 137 10.39 -5.31 10.15
N ALA A 138 9.13 -4.87 10.20
CA ALA A 138 8.44 -4.45 11.41
C ALA A 138 7.89 -5.63 12.25
N GLY A 139 8.09 -6.88 11.81
CA GLY A 139 7.62 -8.07 12.52
C GLY A 139 6.13 -8.40 12.35
N ILE A 140 5.44 -7.71 11.43
CA ILE A 140 4.06 -8.02 11.06
C ILE A 140 4.08 -9.27 10.18
N LYS A 141 3.30 -10.29 10.58
CA LYS A 141 3.27 -11.61 9.96
C LYS A 141 2.09 -11.79 9.02
N SER A 142 0.98 -11.11 9.27
CA SER A 142 -0.19 -11.21 8.40
C SER A 142 -0.93 -9.89 8.24
N LEU A 143 -1.69 -9.81 7.16
CA LEU A 143 -2.55 -8.69 6.84
C LEU A 143 -4.01 -9.12 6.74
N GLU A 144 -4.88 -8.35 7.36
CA GLU A 144 -6.33 -8.45 7.23
C GLU A 144 -6.82 -7.47 6.16
N ILE A 145 -7.72 -7.90 5.29
CA ILE A 145 -8.23 -7.09 4.18
C ILE A 145 -9.75 -7.20 4.14
N HIS A 146 -10.40 -6.04 4.14
CA HIS A 146 -11.84 -5.90 3.97
C HIS A 146 -12.16 -5.41 2.56
N VAL A 147 -12.96 -6.18 1.80
CA VAL A 147 -13.27 -5.88 0.40
C VAL A 147 -14.78 -5.97 0.16
N LEU A 148 -15.39 -4.91 -0.37
CA LEU A 148 -16.79 -4.97 -0.78
C LEU A 148 -17.01 -6.08 -1.83
N PRO A 149 -18.13 -6.82 -1.79
CA PRO A 149 -18.39 -7.93 -2.73
C PRO A 149 -18.31 -7.55 -4.21
N GLU A 150 -18.65 -6.29 -4.54
CA GLU A 150 -18.62 -5.73 -5.89
C GLU A 150 -17.22 -5.36 -6.39
N ASN A 151 -16.22 -5.23 -5.50
CA ASN A 151 -14.84 -4.88 -5.86
C ASN A 151 -14.06 -6.10 -6.40
N LYS A 152 -14.47 -6.56 -7.59
CA LYS A 152 -13.84 -7.68 -8.29
C LYS A 152 -12.33 -7.48 -8.55
N PRO A 153 -11.84 -6.27 -8.90
CA PRO A 153 -10.40 -6.04 -9.08
C PRO A 153 -9.61 -6.27 -7.79
N ALA A 154 -10.03 -5.71 -6.66
CA ALA A 154 -9.34 -5.92 -5.38
C ALA A 154 -9.40 -7.39 -4.95
N LYS A 155 -10.55 -8.06 -5.09
CA LYS A 155 -10.67 -9.49 -4.81
C LYS A 155 -9.68 -10.32 -5.62
N THR A 156 -9.60 -10.08 -6.93
CA THR A 156 -8.66 -10.78 -7.82
C THR A 156 -7.21 -10.53 -7.41
N LEU A 157 -6.88 -9.29 -7.08
CA LEU A 157 -5.54 -8.92 -6.60
C LEU A 157 -5.17 -9.68 -5.32
N MET A 158 -6.03 -9.63 -4.29
CA MET A 158 -5.76 -10.29 -3.00
C MET A 158 -5.58 -11.80 -3.17
N LEU A 159 -6.47 -12.47 -3.92
CA LEU A 159 -6.36 -13.90 -4.19
C LEU A 159 -5.07 -14.25 -4.94
N SER A 160 -4.66 -13.42 -5.91
CA SER A 160 -3.41 -13.65 -6.65
C SER A 160 -2.14 -13.50 -5.80
N LEU A 161 -2.26 -12.84 -4.64
CA LEU A 161 -1.21 -12.65 -3.65
C LEU A 161 -1.33 -13.65 -2.49
N GLY A 162 -2.12 -14.70 -2.64
CA GLY A 162 -2.23 -15.78 -1.66
C GLY A 162 -3.17 -15.49 -0.50
N ALA A 163 -3.94 -14.39 -0.55
CA ALA A 163 -4.93 -14.11 0.48
C ALA A 163 -6.03 -15.18 0.49
N GLN A 164 -6.42 -15.62 1.67
CA GLN A 164 -7.48 -16.59 1.88
C GLN A 164 -8.69 -15.90 2.46
N ARG A 165 -9.88 -16.22 1.94
CA ARG A 165 -11.13 -15.68 2.48
C ARG A 165 -11.39 -16.26 3.86
N THR A 166 -11.67 -15.40 4.84
CA THR A 166 -12.10 -15.82 6.18
C THR A 166 -13.63 -15.73 6.29
N PRO A 167 -14.28 -16.61 7.08
CA PRO A 167 -15.71 -16.51 7.34
C PRO A 167 -16.03 -15.22 8.11
N ALA A 168 -17.00 -14.45 7.63
CA ALA A 168 -17.57 -13.29 8.31
C ALA A 168 -19.07 -13.21 8.04
N LEU A 169 -19.82 -12.64 8.98
CA LEU A 169 -21.28 -12.48 8.91
C LEU A 169 -21.71 -11.08 8.45
N ASP A 170 -20.76 -10.22 8.05
CA ASP A 170 -21.06 -8.87 7.59
C ASP A 170 -21.17 -8.78 6.06
N SER A 171 -21.48 -7.59 5.57
CA SER A 171 -21.66 -7.29 4.15
C SER A 171 -20.35 -7.20 3.36
N VAL A 172 -19.20 -7.43 4.02
CA VAL A 172 -17.87 -7.27 3.45
C VAL A 172 -17.20 -8.64 3.35
N HIS A 173 -16.34 -8.83 2.35
CA HIS A 173 -15.51 -10.02 2.29
C HIS A 173 -14.22 -9.79 3.05
N HIS A 174 -13.95 -10.68 4.00
CA HIS A 174 -12.74 -10.68 4.81
C HIS A 174 -11.71 -11.62 4.19
N TYR A 175 -10.48 -11.14 4.12
CA TYR A 175 -9.34 -11.91 3.66
C TYR A 175 -8.19 -11.80 4.66
N ARG A 176 -7.42 -12.87 4.78
CA ARG A 176 -6.15 -12.89 5.49
C ARG A 176 -5.02 -13.24 4.53
N MET A 177 -3.94 -12.49 4.57
CA MET A 177 -2.76 -12.68 3.73
C MET A 177 -1.53 -12.85 4.62
N ASP A 178 -0.79 -13.95 4.45
CA ASP A 178 0.51 -14.12 5.10
C ASP A 178 1.57 -13.28 4.37
N VAL A 179 2.37 -12.53 5.13
CA VAL A 179 3.34 -11.57 4.59
C VAL A 179 4.46 -12.29 3.84
N GLU A 180 4.99 -13.39 4.38
CA GLU A 180 6.10 -14.12 3.77
C GLU A 180 5.66 -14.82 2.48
N ASP A 181 4.50 -15.48 2.50
CA ASP A 181 3.94 -16.14 1.33
C ASP A 181 3.62 -15.14 0.20
N ALA A 182 3.05 -13.99 0.54
CA ALA A 182 2.77 -12.93 -0.43
C ALA A 182 4.05 -12.36 -1.05
N LEU A 183 5.10 -12.12 -0.26
CA LEU A 183 6.42 -11.73 -0.77
C LEU A 183 7.02 -12.80 -1.69
N ARG A 184 6.88 -14.08 -1.35
CA ARG A 184 7.33 -15.19 -2.21
C ARG A 184 6.62 -15.20 -3.56
N LEU A 185 5.31 -14.90 -3.59
CA LEU A 185 4.53 -14.77 -4.82
C LEU A 185 4.92 -13.55 -5.65
N LEU A 186 5.30 -12.44 -5.00
CA LEU A 186 5.77 -11.22 -5.65
C LEU A 186 7.19 -11.33 -6.22
N LYS A 187 8.00 -12.27 -5.73
CA LYS A 187 9.34 -12.57 -6.30
C LYS A 187 9.30 -13.39 -7.60
N LYS A 188 8.12 -13.86 -8.03
CA LYS A 188 8.00 -14.65 -9.27
C LYS A 188 8.25 -13.78 -10.52
N PRO A 189 8.88 -14.33 -11.58
CA PRO A 189 9.18 -13.57 -12.82
C PRO A 189 7.94 -13.05 -13.58
N THR A 190 6.74 -13.51 -13.22
CA THR A 190 5.47 -13.09 -13.81
C THR A 190 5.02 -11.70 -13.37
N GLN A 191 5.69 -11.09 -12.40
CA GLN A 191 5.33 -9.75 -11.92
C GLN A 191 5.89 -8.64 -12.84
N PRO A 192 5.26 -7.46 -12.85
CA PRO A 192 5.83 -6.27 -13.50
C PRO A 192 7.25 -5.96 -13.01
N GLN A 193 8.11 -5.43 -13.88
CA GLN A 193 9.49 -5.04 -13.53
C GLN A 193 9.55 -4.15 -12.28
N GLY A 194 8.63 -3.19 -12.14
CA GLY A 194 8.63 -2.31 -10.98
C GLY A 194 8.36 -3.00 -9.64
N VAL A 195 7.80 -4.21 -9.62
CA VAL A 195 7.75 -5.03 -8.40
C VAL A 195 9.15 -5.52 -8.03
N ALA A 196 9.94 -5.97 -9.01
CA ALA A 196 11.32 -6.40 -8.77
C ALA A 196 12.20 -5.23 -8.30
N ASP A 197 12.04 -4.05 -8.91
CA ASP A 197 12.76 -2.83 -8.49
C ASP A 197 12.46 -2.46 -7.04
N VAL A 198 11.17 -2.55 -6.65
CA VAL A 198 10.76 -2.32 -5.26
C VAL A 198 11.42 -3.33 -4.32
N LEU A 199 11.32 -4.63 -4.59
CA LEU A 199 11.89 -5.66 -3.72
C LEU A 199 13.42 -5.53 -3.60
N ALA A 200 14.12 -5.24 -4.70
CA ALA A 200 15.56 -5.04 -4.71
C ALA A 200 15.98 -3.85 -3.81
N ALA A 201 15.19 -2.77 -3.77
CA ALA A 201 15.48 -1.62 -2.92
C ALA A 201 15.43 -1.93 -1.41
N PHE A 202 14.65 -2.94 -1.00
CA PHE A 202 14.63 -3.42 0.39
C PHE A 202 15.79 -4.37 0.70
N ASP A 203 16.16 -5.23 -0.26
CA ASP A 203 17.27 -6.17 -0.10
C ASP A 203 18.63 -5.45 0.01
N MET A 204 18.85 -4.37 -0.77
CA MET A 204 20.08 -3.57 -0.70
C MET A 204 20.32 -2.93 0.69
N LYS A 205 19.27 -2.72 1.47
CA LYS A 205 19.36 -2.13 2.82
C LYS A 205 19.57 -3.16 3.93
N LEU A 206 19.32 -4.44 3.67
CA LEU A 206 19.65 -5.52 4.62
C LEU A 206 21.15 -5.82 4.66
N VAL A 207 21.89 -5.39 3.63
CA VAL A 207 23.34 -5.63 3.46
C VAL A 207 24.20 -4.43 3.88
N ALA A 208 23.61 -3.24 4.00
CA ALA A 208 24.26 -2.00 4.45
C ALA A 208 24.19 -1.84 5.98
#